data_AF-X1UQL0-F1
#
_entry.id   AF-X1UQL0-F1
#
_cell.length_a   1.000
_cell.length_b   1.000
_cell.length_c   1.000
_cell.angle_alpha   90.00
_cell.angle_beta   90.00
_cell.angle_gamma   90.00
#
_symmetry.space_group_name_H-M   'P 1'
#
loop_
_entity.id
_entity.type
_entity.pdbx_description
1 polymer ?
#
loop_
_entity_poly.entity_id
_entity_poly.type
_entity_poly.pdbx_seq_one_letter_code
_entity_poly.pdbx_strand_id
1 'polypeptide(L)' 'MPTATKAERILILCVDRDDDIGVKAGINTPVLGRKENVNAAASLALRDPEEADA' A
#
# COMPACT_ATOMS: atom_id res chain seq x y z
N MET A 1 -7.48 -18.35 -34.99
CA MET A 1 -6.48 -17.53 -34.28
C MET A 1 -7.09 -17.12 -32.95
N PRO A 2 -6.57 -17.53 -31.79
CA PRO A 2 -7.10 -17.05 -30.52
C PRO A 2 -6.68 -15.59 -30.33
N THR A 3 -7.66 -14.70 -30.26
CA THR A 3 -7.45 -13.28 -29.98
C THR A 3 -7.04 -13.12 -28.53
N ALA A 4 -5.86 -12.57 -28.29
CA ALA A 4 -5.38 -12.25 -26.94
C ALA A 4 -6.41 -11.32 -26.25
N THR A 5 -6.97 -11.77 -25.14
CA THR A 5 -7.84 -10.97 -24.29
C THR A 5 -7.05 -9.77 -23.78
N LYS A 6 -7.54 -8.57 -24.04
CA LYS A 6 -6.93 -7.33 -23.54
C LYS A 6 -7.00 -7.38 -22.01
N ALA A 7 -5.84 -7.50 -21.36
CA ALA A 7 -5.78 -7.46 -19.90
C ALA A 7 -6.33 -6.11 -19.41
N GLU A 8 -7.36 -6.16 -18.57
CA GLU A 8 -7.87 -4.96 -17.92
C GLU A 8 -6.77 -4.37 -17.02
N ARG A 9 -6.49 -3.07 -17.21
CA ARG A 9 -5.52 -2.35 -16.39
C ARG A 9 -6.26 -1.75 -15.21
N ILE A 10 -6.12 -2.38 -14.05
CA ILE A 10 -6.72 -1.94 -12.80
C ILE A 10 -5.65 -1.15 -12.03
N LEU A 11 -5.97 0.11 -11.68
CA LEU A 11 -5.18 0.91 -10.75
C LEU A 11 -5.81 0.75 -9.36
N ILE A 12 -4.98 0.38 -8.39
CA ILE A 12 -5.36 0.33 -6.98
C ILE A 12 -4.60 1.47 -6.28
N LEU A 13 -5.33 2.32 -5.57
CA LEU A 13 -4.79 3.41 -4.78
C LEU A 13 -5.20 3.22 -3.32
N CYS A 14 -4.22 2.91 -2.47
CA CYS A 14 -4.40 2.93 -1.01
C CYS A 14 -4.16 4.36 -0.52
N VAL A 15 -5.09 4.89 0.26
CA VAL A 15 -5.04 6.25 0.79
C VAL A 15 -5.03 6.17 2.31
N ASP A 16 -3.91 6.56 2.89
CA ASP A 16 -3.73 6.82 4.31
C ASP A 16 -4.09 8.29 4.57
N ARG A 17 -5.12 8.54 5.39
CA ARG A 17 -5.77 9.85 5.50
C ARG A 17 -5.09 10.76 6.51
N ASP A 18 -4.55 10.17 7.56
CA ASP A 18 -3.92 10.80 8.71
C ASP A 18 -2.40 10.69 8.69
N ASP A 19 -1.84 10.09 7.63
CA ASP A 19 -0.40 10.00 7.38
C ASP A 19 0.32 9.14 8.42
N ASP A 20 -0.33 8.05 8.87
CA ASP A 20 0.27 7.12 9.83
C ASP A 20 1.52 6.42 9.26
N ILE A 21 1.53 6.15 7.96
CA ILE A 21 2.71 5.62 7.26
C ILE A 21 3.89 6.61 7.36
N GLY A 22 3.63 7.90 7.20
CA GLY A 22 4.65 8.94 7.31
C GLY A 22 5.08 9.18 8.76
N VAL A 23 4.11 9.41 9.64
CA VAL A 23 4.31 9.85 11.03
C VAL A 23 4.79 8.72 11.93
N LYS A 24 4.18 7.53 11.86
CA LYS A 24 4.47 6.40 12.75
C LYS A 24 5.51 5.46 12.14
N ALA A 25 5.36 5.12 10.86
CA ALA A 25 6.29 4.20 10.19
C ALA A 25 7.55 4.88 9.63
N GLY A 26 7.54 6.21 9.43
CA GLY A 26 8.68 6.95 8.89
C GLY A 26 8.96 6.64 7.42
N ILE A 27 7.94 6.20 6.68
CA ILE A 27 8.05 5.78 5.28
C ILE A 27 7.56 6.92 4.40
N ASN A 28 8.39 7.35 3.44
CA ASN A 28 7.99 8.37 2.48
C ASN A 28 6.98 7.80 1.47
N THR A 29 5.81 8.43 1.41
CA THR A 29 4.77 8.17 0.40
C THR A 29 4.99 9.06 -0.84
N PRO A 30 4.46 8.70 -2.03
CA PRO A 30 3.65 7.53 -2.33
C PRO A 30 4.47 6.24 -2.47
N VAL A 31 3.92 5.13 -1.95
CA VAL A 31 4.50 3.80 -2.08
C VAL A 31 4.06 3.19 -3.41
N LEU A 32 5.03 2.78 -4.23
CA LEU A 32 4.77 2.22 -5.56
C LEU A 32 5.03 0.72 -5.58
N GLY A 33 4.02 -0.05 -6.00
CA GLY A 33 4.11 -1.50 -6.12
C GLY A 33 3.43 -2.23 -4.96
N ARG A 34 2.87 -3.40 -5.25
CA ARG A 34 2.11 -4.19 -4.26
C ARG A 34 3.01 -4.64 -3.10
N LYS A 35 4.24 -5.05 -3.40
CA LYS A 35 5.16 -5.62 -2.40
C LYS A 35 5.57 -4.54 -1.41
N GLU A 36 5.92 -3.37 -1.93
CA GLU A 36 6.33 -2.20 -1.17
C GLU A 36 5.16 -1.72 -0.29
N ASN A 37 3.94 -1.71 -0.83
CA ASN A 37 2.74 -1.36 -0.06
C ASN A 37 2.51 -2.31 1.12
N VAL A 38 2.61 -3.63 0.89
CA VAL A 38 2.46 -4.64 1.97
C VAL A 38 3.57 -4.50 3.01
N ASN A 39 4.80 -4.22 2.60
CA ASN A 39 5.91 -4.01 3.54
C ASN A 39 5.72 -2.75 4.38
N ALA A 40 5.19 -1.67 3.80
CA ALA A 40 4.90 -0.43 4.52
C ALA A 40 3.80 -0.65 5.57
N ALA A 41 2.70 -1.29 5.19
CA ALA A 41 1.63 -1.73 6.08
C ALA A 41 2.15 -2.60 7.24
N ALA A 42 2.93 -3.65 6.95
CA ALA A 42 3.52 -4.51 7.98
C ALA A 42 4.47 -3.73 8.92
N SER A 43 5.22 -2.76 8.39
CA SER A 43 6.11 -1.92 9.20
C SER A 43 5.34 -0.98 10.14
N LEU A 44 4.19 -0.48 9.68
CA LEU A 44 3.27 0.29 10.50
C LEU A 44 2.68 -0.56 11.62
N ALA A 45 2.09 -1.72 11.30
CA ALA A 45 1.51 -2.64 12.29
C ALA A 45 2.54 -3.13 13.35
N LEU A 46 3.81 -3.28 12.98
CA LEU A 46 4.87 -3.64 13.92
C LEU A 46 5.27 -2.49 14.85
N ARG A 47 5.13 -1.24 14.41
CA ARG A 47 5.49 -0.05 15.19
C ARG A 47 4.34 0.47 16.03
N ASP A 48 3.12 0.37 15.51
CA ASP A 48 1.88 0.70 16.20
C ASP A 48 0.90 -0.48 16.08
N PRO A 49 0.97 -1.46 17.00
CA PRO A 49 0.11 -2.64 16.97
C PRO A 49 -1.37 -2.35 17.24
N GLU A 50 -1.70 -1.15 17.72
CA GLU A 50 -3.08 -0.71 17.96
C GLU A 50 -3.69 -0.02 16.73
N GLU A 51 -2.90 0.19 15.67
CA GLU A 51 -3.37 0.78 14.42
C GLU A 51 -4.28 -0.19 13.66
N ALA A 52 -5.55 0.19 13.52
CA ALA A 52 -6.58 -0.67 12.92
C ALA A 52 -6.57 -0.61 11.39
N ASP A 53 -5.97 0.43 10.82
CA ASP A 53 -5.96 0.69 9.37
C ASP A 53 -4.75 0.06 8.64
N ALA A 54 -3.84 -0.58 9.38
CA ALA A 54 -2.59 -1.18 8.91
C ALA A 54 -2.72 -2.57 8.24
#